data_AF-A0A0B7JJ77-F1
#
_entry.id   AF-A0A0B7JJ77-F1
#
_cell.length_a   1.000
_cell.length_b   1.000
_cell.length_c   1.000
_cell.angle_alpha   90.00
_cell.angle_beta   90.00
_cell.angle_gamma   90.00
#
_symmetry.space_group_name_H-M   'P 1'
#
loop_
_entity.id
_entity.type
_entity.pdbx_description
1 polymer ?
#
loop_
_entity_poly.entity_id
_entity_poly.type
_entity_poly.pdbx_seq_one_letter_code
_entity_poly.pdbx_strand_id
1 'polypeptide(L)'
;MAMYASSPTRGPEYIDSWLLSGHCAQQAMLTINFSDISERLDSGLATSADQRAVRTWAIISLVHLHWAAITGRPPTIPAAYLLQSQLLLNFEQATMRDGMLVAETFQLLAFCV
;
A
#
# COMPACT_ATOMS: atom_id res chain seq x y z
N MET A 1 20.57 -13.63 11.09
CA MET A 1 20.29 -13.55 9.64
C MET A 1 20.63 -12.14 9.21
N ALA A 2 21.61 -11.95 8.32
CA ALA A 2 22.09 -10.61 7.95
C ALA A 2 21.04 -9.88 7.08
N MET A 3 20.68 -8.66 7.49
CA MET A 3 19.66 -7.79 6.86
C MET A 3 20.09 -7.24 5.48
N TYR A 4 21.31 -7.56 5.02
CA TYR A 4 21.92 -7.05 3.78
C TYR A 4 22.77 -8.11 3.07
N ALA A 5 22.30 -9.35 2.97
CA ALA A 5 22.97 -10.36 2.14
C ALA A 5 22.66 -10.13 0.65
N SER A 6 23.15 -9.02 0.09
CA SER A 6 23.09 -8.71 -1.35
C SER A 6 24.45 -8.97 -1.99
N SER A 7 24.93 -10.21 -1.92
CA SER A 7 25.98 -10.67 -2.82
C SER A 7 25.31 -11.58 -3.84
N PRO A 8 25.26 -11.20 -5.15
CA PRO A 8 24.58 -12.00 -6.14
C PRO A 8 25.28 -13.36 -6.27
N THR A 9 24.70 -14.41 -5.71
CA THR A 9 25.13 -15.79 -5.99
C THR A 9 24.66 -16.16 -7.38
N ARG A 10 25.56 -16.73 -8.21
CA ARG A 10 25.28 -17.15 -9.60
C ARG A 10 24.06 -18.09 -9.68
N GLY A 11 22.88 -17.54 -9.96
CA GLY A 11 21.59 -18.22 -10.10
C GLY A 11 20.44 -17.20 -10.20
N PRO A 12 19.21 -17.59 -10.60
CA PRO A 12 18.08 -16.68 -10.54
C PRO A 12 17.86 -16.27 -9.08
N GLU A 13 18.14 -15.01 -8.78
CA GLU A 13 18.00 -14.47 -7.43
C GLU A 13 16.51 -14.43 -7.09
N TYR A 14 16.10 -15.24 -6.11
CA TYR A 14 14.71 -15.26 -5.66
C TYR A 14 14.43 -13.97 -4.88
N ILE A 15 13.67 -13.07 -5.51
CA ILE A 15 13.17 -11.88 -4.82
C ILE A 15 11.93 -12.29 -4.04
N ASP A 16 12.01 -12.23 -2.73
CA ASP A 16 10.88 -12.48 -1.84
C ASP A 16 9.83 -11.36 -2.02
N SER A 17 8.69 -11.70 -2.64
CA SER A 17 7.62 -10.74 -2.94
C SER A 17 7.00 -10.11 -1.69
N TRP A 18 6.98 -10.82 -0.55
CA TRP A 18 6.53 -10.24 0.72
C TRP A 18 7.49 -9.15 1.18
N LEU A 19 8.80 -9.38 1.05
CA LEU A 19 9.84 -8.41 1.40
C LEU A 19 9.85 -7.21 0.44
N LEU A 20 9.78 -7.48 -0.87
CA LEU A 20 9.77 -6.43 -1.89
C LEU A 20 8.56 -5.50 -1.73
N SER A 21 7.36 -6.06 -1.59
CA SER A 21 6.14 -5.27 -1.39
C SER A 21 6.16 -4.48 -0.08
N GLY A 22 6.74 -5.03 0.99
CA GLY A 22 6.97 -4.32 2.24
C GLY A 22 7.88 -3.11 2.06
N HIS A 23 8.99 -3.25 1.32
CA HIS A 23 9.86 -2.12 1.00
C HIS A 23 9.17 -1.07 0.12
N CYS A 24 8.40 -1.47 -0.88
CA CYS A 24 7.60 -0.53 -1.67
C CYS A 24 6.63 0.25 -0.78
N ALA A 25 5.98 -0.40 0.18
CA ALA A 25 5.09 0.26 1.12
C ALA A 25 5.85 1.24 2.03
N GLN A 26 7.01 0.85 2.56
CA GLN A 26 7.86 1.74 3.36
C GLN A 26 8.28 2.99 2.59
N GLN A 27 8.69 2.84 1.33
CA GLN A 27 9.03 3.99 0.48
C GLN A 27 7.81 4.86 0.18
N ALA A 28 6.65 4.25 -0.08
CA ALA A 28 5.40 4.99 -0.29
C ALA A 28 4.99 5.80 0.96
N MET A 29 5.12 5.22 2.16
CA MET A 29 4.82 5.93 3.42
C MET A 29 5.70 7.17 3.64
N LEU A 30 6.93 7.17 3.13
CA LEU A 30 7.85 8.31 3.24
C LEU A 30 7.64 9.38 2.16
N THR A 31 7.01 9.02 1.04
CA THR A 31 6.91 9.89 -0.14
C THR A 31 5.51 10.47 -0.33
N ILE A 32 4.48 9.79 0.18
CA ILE A 32 3.09 10.24 0.09
C ILE A 32 2.73 10.99 1.37
N ASN A 33 2.46 12.28 1.27
CA ASN A 33 1.94 13.06 2.38
C ASN A 33 0.41 12.95 2.44
N PHE A 34 -0.09 11.95 3.18
CA PHE A 34 -1.52 11.72 3.34
C PHE A 34 -2.25 12.86 4.05
N SER A 35 -1.60 13.56 4.98
CA SER A 35 -2.18 14.70 5.70
C SER A 35 -2.51 15.83 4.74
N ASP A 36 -1.53 16.26 3.94
CA ASP A 36 -1.74 17.33 2.95
C ASP A 36 -2.78 16.93 1.89
N ILE A 37 -2.82 15.65 1.51
CA ILE A 37 -3.83 15.13 0.58
C ILE A 37 -5.23 15.21 1.20
N SER A 38 -5.37 14.84 2.48
CA SER A 38 -6.64 14.94 3.21
C SER A 38 -7.12 16.39 3.30
N GLU A 39 -6.23 17.33 3.64
CA GLU A 39 -6.57 18.76 3.70
C GLU A 39 -7.00 19.31 2.33
N ARG A 40 -6.33 18.88 1.26
CA ARG A 40 -6.74 19.23 -0.11
C ARG A 40 -8.09 18.62 -0.50
N LEU A 41 -8.40 17.40 -0.05
CA LEU A 41 -9.71 16.78 -0.25
C LEU A 41 -10.81 17.58 0.46
N ASP A 42 -10.60 17.91 1.73
CA ASP A 42 -11.57 18.65 2.55
C ASP A 42 -11.84 20.06 2.01
N SER A 43 -10.82 20.70 1.40
CA SER A 43 -10.95 22.01 0.76
C SER A 43 -11.41 21.97 -0.70
N GLY A 44 -11.62 20.78 -1.27
CA GLY A 44 -12.01 20.62 -2.69
C GLY A 44 -10.90 20.98 -3.69
N LEU A 45 -9.64 21.06 -3.24
CA LEU A 45 -8.46 21.39 -4.05
C LEU A 45 -7.64 20.14 -4.42
N ALA A 46 -8.16 18.95 -4.15
CA ALA A 46 -7.49 17.69 -4.45
C ALA A 46 -7.29 17.50 -5.95
N THR A 47 -6.08 17.09 -6.33
CA THR A 47 -5.68 16.94 -7.72
C THR A 47 -5.78 15.48 -8.18
N SER A 48 -5.75 15.27 -9.50
CA SER A 48 -5.62 13.94 -10.08
C SER A 48 -4.27 13.27 -9.75
N ALA A 49 -3.25 14.04 -9.37
CA ALA A 49 -1.98 13.50 -8.86
C ALA A 49 -2.16 12.93 -7.45
N ASP A 50 -2.90 13.62 -6.58
CA ASP A 50 -3.24 13.14 -5.24
C ASP A 50 -4.03 11.82 -5.31
N GLN A 51 -5.04 11.77 -6.18
CA GLN A 51 -5.82 10.54 -6.37
C GLN A 51 -4.95 9.38 -6.87
N ARG A 52 -4.02 9.64 -7.80
CA ARG A 52 -3.07 8.62 -8.28
C ARG A 52 -2.12 8.16 -7.19
N ALA A 53 -1.66 9.06 -6.32
CA ALA A 53 -0.81 8.71 -5.19
C ALA A 53 -1.56 7.78 -4.22
N VAL A 54 -2.78 8.14 -3.81
CA VAL A 54 -3.58 7.31 -2.89
C VAL A 54 -3.98 5.97 -3.55
N ARG A 55 -4.29 5.97 -4.85
CA ARG A 55 -4.55 4.72 -5.60
C ARG A 55 -3.31 3.82 -5.61
N THR A 56 -2.13 4.39 -5.84
CA THR A 56 -0.86 3.65 -5.82
C THR A 56 -0.60 3.07 -4.43
N TRP A 57 -0.86 3.84 -3.38
CA TRP A 57 -0.81 3.36 -1.99
C TRP A 57 -1.73 2.15 -1.75
N ALA A 58 -3.00 2.24 -2.19
CA ALA A 58 -3.96 1.15 -2.04
C ALA A 58 -3.53 -0.12 -2.80
N ILE A 59 -2.97 0.01 -4.02
CA ILE A 59 -2.43 -1.12 -4.78
C ILE A 59 -1.25 -1.78 -4.05
N ILE A 60 -0.28 -0.97 -3.58
CA ILE A 60 0.89 -1.49 -2.84
C ILE A 60 0.44 -2.21 -1.57
N SER A 61 -0.49 -1.62 -0.85
CA SER A 61 -1.07 -2.18 0.38
C SER A 61 -1.75 -3.52 0.12
N LEU A 62 -2.61 -3.59 -0.91
CA LEU A 62 -3.31 -4.81 -1.28
C LEU A 62 -2.32 -5.93 -1.65
N VAL A 63 -1.34 -5.63 -2.51
CA VAL A 63 -0.32 -6.61 -2.92
C VAL A 63 0.47 -7.12 -1.73
N HIS A 64 0.86 -6.24 -0.80
CA HIS A 64 1.59 -6.67 0.39
C HIS A 64 0.74 -7.58 1.28
N LEU A 65 -0.55 -7.26 1.45
CA LEU A 65 -1.50 -8.07 2.22
C LEU A 65 -1.77 -9.43 1.57
N HIS A 66 -1.84 -9.53 0.24
CA HIS A 66 -1.92 -10.83 -0.45
C HIS A 66 -0.72 -11.71 -0.13
N TRP A 67 0.50 -11.15 -0.20
CA TRP A 67 1.70 -11.90 0.13
C TRP A 67 1.80 -12.25 1.60
N ALA A 68 1.34 -11.37 2.50
CA ALA A 68 1.24 -11.66 3.94
C ALA A 68 0.32 -12.87 4.19
N ALA A 69 -0.87 -12.87 3.59
CA ALA A 69 -1.84 -13.95 3.69
C ALA A 69 -1.30 -15.28 3.11
N ILE A 70 -0.70 -15.25 1.92
CA ILE A 70 -0.18 -16.45 1.24
C ILE A 70 1.01 -17.06 1.99
N THR A 71 1.90 -16.23 2.52
CA THR A 71 3.12 -16.69 3.21
C THR A 71 2.91 -16.95 4.70
N GLY A 72 1.75 -16.58 5.25
CA GLY A 72 1.47 -16.62 6.69
C GLY A 72 2.31 -15.66 7.52
N ARG A 73 2.98 -14.69 6.89
CA ARG A 73 3.83 -13.70 7.55
C ARG A 73 3.01 -12.47 7.92
N PRO A 74 3.25 -11.85 9.09
CA PRO A 74 2.53 -10.65 9.48
C PRO A 74 2.80 -9.50 8.48
N PRO A 75 1.84 -8.59 8.25
CA PRO A 75 2.09 -7.39 7.47
C PRO A 75 3.16 -6.51 8.13
N THR A 76 4.02 -5.89 7.33
CA THR A 76 5.02 -4.92 7.81
C THR A 76 4.49 -3.48 7.85
N ILE A 77 3.30 -3.25 7.27
CA ILE A 77 2.64 -1.95 7.21
C ILE A 77 1.75 -1.79 8.46
N PRO A 78 1.89 -0.71 9.24
CA PRO A 78 0.99 -0.44 10.36
C PRO A 78 -0.47 -0.29 9.90
N ALA A 79 -1.42 -0.86 10.66
CA ALA A 79 -2.84 -0.81 10.32
C ALA A 79 -3.37 0.62 10.10
N ALA A 80 -2.89 1.60 10.89
CA ALA A 80 -3.26 3.01 10.73
C ALA A 80 -2.89 3.60 9.36
N TYR A 81 -1.81 3.11 8.74
CA TYR A 81 -1.42 3.50 7.38
C TYR A 81 -2.27 2.78 6.33
N LEU A 82 -2.60 1.50 6.54
CA LEU A 82 -3.51 0.76 5.65
C LEU A 82 -4.88 1.42 5.57
N LEU A 83 -5.37 2.01 6.66
CA LEU A 83 -6.62 2.78 6.67
C LEU A 83 -6.58 4.04 5.78
N GLN A 84 -5.39 4.59 5.46
CA GLN A 84 -5.27 5.73 4.55
C GLN A 84 -5.78 5.44 3.14
N SER A 85 -5.90 4.16 2.75
CA SER A 85 -6.51 3.77 1.48
C SER A 85 -7.96 4.25 1.33
N GLN A 86 -8.68 4.51 2.44
CA GLN A 86 -10.05 5.04 2.38
C GLN A 86 -10.15 6.43 1.75
N LEU A 87 -9.08 7.23 1.81
CA LEU A 87 -9.04 8.56 1.18
C LEU A 87 -9.36 8.48 -0.31
N LEU A 88 -9.09 7.34 -0.95
CA LEU A 88 -9.36 7.11 -2.37
C LEU A 88 -10.85 7.25 -2.70
N LEU A 89 -11.74 6.96 -1.75
CA LEU A 89 -13.20 7.02 -1.94
C LEU A 89 -13.75 8.44 -1.89
N ASN A 90 -12.97 9.39 -1.36
CA ASN A 90 -13.39 10.78 -1.19
C ASN A 90 -13.08 11.66 -2.42
N PHE A 91 -12.40 11.13 -3.43
CA PHE A 91 -12.15 11.86 -4.68
C PHE A 91 -13.38 11.86 -5.58
N GLU A 92 -13.70 13.01 -6.18
CA GLU A 92 -14.83 13.12 -7.12
C GLU A 92 -14.75 12.13 -8.30
N GLN A 93 -13.52 11.85 -8.75
CA GLN A 93 -13.26 10.92 -9.86
C GLN A 93 -13.00 9.48 -9.38
N ALA A 94 -13.38 9.13 -8.15
CA ALA A 94 -13.27 7.77 -7.64
C ALA A 94 -14.13 6.81 -8.49
N THR A 95 -13.53 5.71 -8.92
CA THR A 95 -14.19 4.71 -9.76
C THR A 95 -14.69 3.54 -8.92
N MET A 96 -15.60 2.73 -9.48
CA MET A 96 -16.02 1.48 -8.83
C MET A 96 -14.83 0.55 -8.55
N ARG A 97 -13.81 0.55 -9.41
CA ARG A 97 -12.57 -0.22 -9.20
C ARG A 97 -11.79 0.25 -7.98
N ASP A 98 -11.78 1.56 -7.73
CA ASP A 98 -11.18 2.13 -6.53
C ASP A 98 -11.91 1.66 -5.27
N GLY A 99 -13.26 1.61 -5.33
CA GLY A 99 -14.09 1.03 -4.28
C GLY A 99 -13.76 -0.43 -3.99
N MET A 100 -13.65 -1.26 -5.04
CA MET A 100 -13.27 -2.67 -4.91
C MET A 100 -11.88 -2.85 -4.30
N LEU A 101 -10.92 -2.03 -4.73
CA LEU A 101 -9.55 -2.05 -4.22
C LEU A 101 -9.49 -1.77 -2.71
N VAL A 102 -10.20 -0.74 -2.24
CA VAL A 102 -10.25 -0.41 -0.80
C VAL A 102 -10.96 -1.50 -0.01
N ALA A 103 -12.07 -2.03 -0.52
CA ALA A 103 -12.81 -3.10 0.14
C ALA A 103 -11.96 -4.37 0.32
N GLU A 104 -11.24 -4.79 -0.73
CA GLU A 104 -10.36 -5.96 -0.67
C GLU A 104 -9.18 -5.74 0.29
N THR A 105 -8.61 -4.52 0.28
CA THR A 105 -7.54 -4.14 1.23
C THR A 105 -8.02 -4.31 2.67
N PHE A 106 -9.23 -3.84 2.98
CA PHE A 106 -9.78 -3.91 4.34
C PHE A 106 -10.17 -5.33 4.74
N GLN A 107 -10.67 -6.13 3.80
CA GLN A 107 -10.95 -7.54 4.02
C GLN A 107 -9.67 -8.31 4.37
N LEU A 108 -8.58 -8.10 3.64
CA LEU A 108 -7.31 -8.79 3.94
C LEU A 108 -6.63 -8.26 5.19
N LEU A 109 -6.76 -6.96 5.49
CA LEU A 109 -6.30 -6.39 6.75
C LEU A 109 -6.94 -7.13 7.93
N ALA A 110 -8.26 -7.33 7.90
CA ALA A 110 -8.99 -8.06 8.95
C ALA A 110 -8.64 -9.56 9.03
N PHE A 111 -8.08 -10.14 7.97
CA PHE A 111 -7.60 -11.52 7.96
C PHE A 111 -6.16 -11.65 8.50
N CYS A 112 -5.30 -10.67 8.23
CA CYS A 112 -3.87 -10.74 8.55
C CYS A 112 -3.50 -10.18 9.94
N VAL A 113 -4.42 -9.46 10.60
CA VAL A 113 -4.24 -8.82 11.92
C VAL A 113 -5.21 -9.45 12.92
#